data_AF-A0A1F8ZSE2-F1
#
_entry.id   AF-A0A1F8ZSE2-F1
#
_cell.length_a   1.000
_cell.length_b   1.000
_cell.length_c   1.000
_cell.angle_alpha   90.00
_cell.angle_beta   90.00
_cell.angle_gamma   90.00
#
_symmetry.space_group_name_H-M   'P 1'
#
loop_
_entity.id
_entity.type
_entity.pdbx_description
1 polymer ?
#
loop_
_entity_poly.entity_id
_entity_poly.type
_entity_poly.pdbx_seq_one_letter_code
_entity_poly.pdbx_strand_id
1 'polypeptide(L)'
;MAVGSRRNLKFWGSVVFHIGLLVIIAAASLGPIIRFWATVVLPQGKTVNMGDKTFAVIRNIPVSGAIPDMLIKMEEYKASYADDRFPIDYATQITVLLKENDIYRQRVEAVRINAPLWLGGYQFMLDSGSFSPKYILKDKDGHVLFSQFLDLSNATSEEDKFEIPEAGMEVYTRFFPDMYKEGNLYGSRSPYPKNPAFGLRIIYKDNPFKEIWKGVLKKGEKAEFEGLSLEFADLQQVAILQVLNDPTYWGIFTGWLLIAGGLMVRYLPLEKALRWKVNEVAAEKYMREKAKDL
;
A
#
# COMPACT_ATOMS: atom_id res chain seq x y z
N MET A 1 -26.19 28.78 -44.02
CA MET A 1 -25.38 27.54 -43.85
C MET A 1 -24.78 27.34 -42.45
N ALA A 2 -24.59 28.37 -41.61
CA ALA A 2 -23.90 28.20 -40.31
C ALA A 2 -24.75 27.65 -39.14
N VAL A 3 -26.06 27.44 -39.29
CA VAL A 3 -26.92 26.94 -38.20
C VAL A 3 -26.86 25.41 -38.05
N GLY A 4 -26.59 24.69 -39.15
CA GLY A 4 -26.49 23.22 -39.17
C GLY A 4 -25.23 22.67 -38.49
N SER A 5 -24.07 23.34 -38.64
CA SER A 5 -22.82 22.92 -37.98
C SER A 5 -22.80 23.15 -36.46
N ARG A 6 -23.70 23.98 -35.93
CA ARG A 6 -23.71 24.43 -34.52
C ARG A 6 -24.52 23.53 -33.59
N ARG A 7 -25.65 22.98 -34.07
CA ARG A 7 -26.40 21.91 -33.36
C ARG A 7 -25.54 20.64 -33.25
N ASN A 8 -24.66 20.43 -34.24
CA ASN A 8 -23.70 19.34 -34.23
C ASN A 8 -22.67 19.49 -33.10
N LEU A 9 -22.18 20.69 -32.75
CA LEU A 9 -21.11 20.81 -31.75
C LEU A 9 -21.56 20.41 -30.34
N LYS A 10 -22.73 20.85 -29.89
CA LYS A 10 -23.31 20.44 -28.60
C LYS A 10 -23.63 18.94 -28.56
N PHE A 11 -24.12 18.42 -29.69
CA PHE A 11 -24.36 16.98 -29.86
C PHE A 11 -23.04 16.19 -29.76
N TRP A 12 -21.99 16.60 -30.48
CA TRP A 12 -20.67 15.97 -30.43
C TRP A 12 -20.02 16.09 -29.05
N GLY A 13 -20.18 17.21 -28.34
CA GLY A 13 -19.76 17.34 -26.95
C GLY A 13 -20.46 16.32 -26.03
N SER A 14 -21.77 16.09 -26.24
CA SER A 14 -22.51 15.02 -25.57
C SER A 14 -21.97 13.64 -25.92
N VAL A 15 -21.71 13.36 -27.20
CA VAL A 15 -21.18 12.08 -27.66
C VAL A 15 -19.81 11.80 -27.03
N VAL A 16 -18.89 12.76 -27.07
CA VAL A 16 -17.55 12.66 -26.48
C VAL A 16 -17.63 12.40 -24.97
N PHE A 17 -18.54 13.08 -24.26
CA PHE A 17 -18.79 12.83 -22.85
C PHE A 17 -19.19 11.36 -22.57
N HIS A 18 -20.14 10.81 -23.34
CA HIS A 18 -20.58 9.43 -23.15
C HIS A 18 -19.48 8.42 -23.53
N ILE A 19 -18.71 8.70 -24.57
CA ILE A 19 -17.54 7.88 -24.93
C ILE A 19 -16.54 7.86 -23.77
N GLY A 20 -16.26 9.01 -23.16
CA GLY A 20 -15.39 9.08 -21.98
C GLY A 20 -15.89 8.21 -20.83
N LEU A 21 -17.20 8.22 -20.55
CA LEU A 21 -17.80 7.33 -19.55
C LEU A 21 -17.63 5.85 -19.89
N LEU A 22 -17.88 5.46 -21.15
CA LEU A 22 -17.70 4.08 -21.60
C LEU A 22 -16.24 3.62 -21.49
N VAL A 23 -15.28 4.50 -21.79
CA VAL A 23 -13.85 4.22 -21.64
C VAL A 23 -13.49 3.98 -20.17
N ILE A 24 -14.00 4.80 -19.23
CA ILE A 24 -13.79 4.56 -17.78
C ILE A 24 -14.38 3.22 -17.35
N ILE A 25 -15.62 2.93 -17.76
CA ILE A 25 -16.29 1.67 -17.40
C ILE A 25 -15.48 0.48 -17.93
N ALA A 26 -15.06 0.51 -19.20
CA ALA A 26 -14.24 -0.54 -19.80
C ALA A 26 -12.90 -0.71 -19.06
N ALA A 27 -12.18 0.37 -18.79
CA ALA A 27 -10.89 0.33 -18.09
C ALA A 27 -11.03 -0.23 -16.65
N ALA A 28 -12.02 0.26 -15.89
CA ALA A 28 -12.29 -0.23 -14.54
C ALA A 28 -12.68 -1.72 -14.53
N SER A 29 -13.43 -2.16 -15.54
CA SER A 29 -13.85 -3.57 -15.67
C SER A 29 -12.68 -4.50 -16.01
N LEU A 30 -11.65 -3.99 -16.68
CA LEU A 30 -10.42 -4.73 -16.98
C LEU A 30 -9.48 -4.85 -15.77
N GLY A 31 -9.61 -3.99 -14.75
CA GLY A 31 -8.71 -3.93 -13.60
C GLY A 31 -8.46 -5.30 -12.95
N PRO A 32 -9.50 -6.05 -12.54
CA PRO A 32 -9.32 -7.38 -11.97
C PRO A 32 -8.59 -8.37 -12.90
N ILE A 33 -8.67 -8.19 -14.21
CA ILE A 33 -8.11 -9.11 -15.21
C ILE A 33 -6.61 -8.88 -15.41
N ILE A 34 -6.16 -7.62 -15.41
CA ILE A 34 -4.80 -7.26 -15.86
C ILE A 34 -3.92 -6.62 -14.78
N ARG A 35 -4.47 -6.23 -13.63
CA ARG A 35 -3.72 -5.57 -12.56
C ARG A 35 -2.91 -6.58 -11.75
N PHE A 36 -1.71 -6.20 -11.31
CA PHE A 36 -0.99 -6.91 -10.25
C PHE A 36 -1.02 -6.06 -8.98
N TRP A 37 -1.39 -6.63 -7.84
CA TRP A 37 -1.34 -5.96 -6.54
C TRP A 37 -1.09 -6.95 -5.42
N ALA A 38 0.07 -6.84 -4.79
CA ALA A 38 0.45 -7.66 -3.65
C ALA A 38 1.13 -6.82 -2.56
N THR A 39 1.02 -7.29 -1.32
CA THR A 39 1.76 -6.80 -0.17
C THR A 39 2.94 -7.73 0.10
N VAL A 40 4.11 -7.13 0.29
CA VAL A 40 5.38 -7.79 0.49
C VAL A 40 5.97 -7.29 1.81
N VAL A 41 6.43 -8.22 2.64
CA VAL A 41 7.19 -7.89 3.85
C VAL A 41 8.67 -7.98 3.50
N LEU A 42 9.39 -6.88 3.71
CA LEU A 42 10.82 -6.77 3.42
C LEU A 42 11.61 -6.73 4.73
N PRO A 43 12.28 -7.84 5.10
CA PRO A 43 13.16 -7.85 6.25
C PRO A 43 14.45 -7.08 5.95
N GLN A 44 14.92 -6.28 6.91
CA GLN A 44 16.12 -5.47 6.72
C GLN A 44 17.33 -6.34 6.41
N GLY A 45 18.10 -5.96 5.39
CA GLY A 45 19.31 -6.66 4.96
C GLY A 45 19.08 -7.95 4.17
N LYS A 46 17.83 -8.42 4.03
CA LYS A 46 17.50 -9.64 3.26
C LYS A 46 16.91 -9.28 1.90
N THR A 47 17.28 -10.05 0.88
CA THR A 47 16.70 -9.94 -0.45
C THR A 47 15.46 -10.81 -0.53
N VAL A 48 14.35 -10.24 -0.98
CA VAL A 48 13.09 -10.93 -1.27
C VAL A 48 12.95 -11.04 -2.79
N ASN A 49 12.71 -12.25 -3.28
CA ASN A 49 12.42 -12.51 -4.69
C ASN A 49 10.91 -12.56 -4.90
N MET A 50 10.38 -11.65 -5.71
CA MET A 50 8.95 -11.62 -6.04
C MET A 50 8.51 -12.87 -6.82
N GLY A 51 9.41 -13.49 -7.58
CA GLY A 51 9.14 -14.70 -8.35
C GLY A 51 8.82 -15.93 -7.49
N ASP A 52 9.27 -15.96 -6.24
CA ASP A 52 9.02 -17.06 -5.30
C ASP A 52 7.57 -17.08 -4.79
N LYS A 53 6.78 -16.06 -5.13
CA LYS A 53 5.36 -15.89 -4.75
C LYS A 53 5.11 -15.84 -3.24
N THR A 54 6.13 -15.45 -2.47
CA THR A 54 6.09 -15.29 -1.02
C THR A 54 5.52 -13.91 -0.65
N PHE A 55 4.22 -13.74 -0.89
CA PHE A 55 3.50 -12.51 -0.58
C PHE A 55 2.79 -12.62 0.77
N ALA A 56 2.78 -11.54 1.54
CA ALA A 56 2.01 -11.48 2.79
C ALA A 56 0.50 -11.42 2.49
N VAL A 57 0.12 -10.61 1.49
CA VAL A 57 -1.28 -10.53 1.02
C VAL A 57 -1.29 -10.41 -0.49
N ILE A 58 -2.08 -11.23 -1.15
CA ILE A 58 -2.34 -11.13 -2.58
C ILE A 58 -3.71 -10.47 -2.78
N ARG A 59 -3.74 -9.25 -3.33
CA ARG A 59 -4.99 -8.55 -3.64
C ARG A 59 -5.44 -8.81 -5.07
N ASN A 60 -4.50 -8.89 -6.01
CA ASN A 60 -4.78 -9.27 -7.39
C ASN A 60 -3.55 -9.87 -8.06
N ILE A 61 -3.74 -10.95 -8.82
CA ILE A 61 -2.79 -11.44 -9.82
C ILE A 61 -3.53 -11.40 -11.16
N PRO A 62 -2.91 -10.90 -12.23
CA PRO A 62 -3.55 -10.87 -13.54
C PRO A 62 -3.86 -12.30 -14.02
N VAL A 63 -4.86 -12.44 -14.90
CA VAL A 63 -5.28 -13.73 -15.46
C VAL A 63 -4.14 -14.43 -16.22
N SER A 64 -3.18 -13.68 -16.76
CA SER A 64 -1.95 -14.23 -17.36
C SER A 64 -1.04 -14.95 -16.35
N GLY A 65 -1.28 -14.77 -15.04
CA GLY A 65 -0.41 -15.26 -13.98
C GLY A 65 0.91 -14.51 -13.87
N ALA A 66 1.06 -13.40 -14.61
CA ALA A 66 2.29 -12.63 -14.63
C ALA A 66 2.58 -12.03 -13.25
N ILE A 67 3.76 -12.37 -12.73
CA ILE A 67 4.31 -11.83 -11.49
C ILE A 67 5.61 -11.09 -11.84
N PRO A 68 5.93 -9.99 -11.17
CA PRO A 68 7.14 -9.24 -11.48
C PRO A 68 8.39 -10.08 -11.20
N ASP A 69 9.29 -10.19 -12.19
CA ASP A 69 10.63 -10.75 -12.01
C ASP A 69 11.55 -9.65 -11.46
N MET A 70 11.51 -9.51 -10.13
CA MET A 70 12.32 -8.52 -9.42
C MET A 70 12.78 -9.04 -8.06
N LEU A 71 13.98 -8.61 -7.68
CA LEU A 71 14.54 -8.80 -6.35
C LEU A 71 14.50 -7.46 -5.62
N ILE A 72 13.98 -7.47 -4.40
CA ILE A 72 13.86 -6.26 -3.57
C ILE A 72 14.59 -6.52 -2.26
N LYS A 73 15.49 -5.62 -1.89
CA LYS A 73 16.18 -5.66 -0.59
C LYS A 73 15.94 -4.36 0.12
N MET A 74 15.48 -4.43 1.37
CA MET A 74 15.47 -3.25 2.24
C MET A 74 16.84 -3.06 2.86
N GLU A 75 17.47 -1.92 2.59
CA GLU A 75 18.76 -1.56 3.17
C GLU A 75 18.56 -0.93 4.56
N GLU A 76 17.66 0.04 4.65
CA GLU A 76 17.42 0.81 5.85
C GLU A 76 15.94 1.17 5.98
N TYR A 77 15.47 1.27 7.22
CA TYR A 77 14.17 1.79 7.57
C TYR A 77 14.32 2.94 8.57
N LYS A 78 13.64 4.06 8.31
CA LYS A 78 13.61 5.24 9.17
C LYS A 78 12.18 5.58 9.50
N ALA A 79 11.89 5.63 10.79
CA ALA A 79 10.66 6.18 11.34
C ALA A 79 10.98 7.45 12.11
N SER A 80 10.25 8.52 11.81
CA SER A 80 10.36 9.80 12.52
C SER A 80 9.10 10.02 13.34
N TYR A 81 9.27 10.46 14.59
CA TYR A 81 8.18 10.72 15.52
C TYR A 81 8.28 12.15 16.08
N ALA A 82 7.16 12.87 16.12
CA ALA A 82 7.03 14.11 16.88
C ALA A 82 6.95 13.79 18.38
N ASP A 83 7.70 14.55 19.18
CA ASP A 83 7.86 14.36 20.63
C ASP A 83 8.20 12.91 21.03
N ASP A 84 8.91 12.18 20.16
CA ASP A 84 9.25 10.75 20.31
C ASP A 84 8.03 9.82 20.56
N ARG A 85 6.83 10.26 20.14
CA ARG A 85 5.57 9.54 20.41
C ARG A 85 4.67 9.41 19.20
N PHE A 86 4.53 10.46 18.40
CA PHE A 86 3.56 10.49 17.30
C PHE A 86 4.24 10.32 15.96
N PRO A 87 3.94 9.28 15.17
CA PRO A 87 4.62 9.08 13.90
C PRO A 87 4.30 10.20 12.91
N ILE A 88 5.33 10.78 12.30
CA ILE A 88 5.21 11.88 11.33
C ILE A 88 5.66 11.48 9.92
N ASP A 89 6.62 10.57 9.81
CA ASP A 89 7.21 10.18 8.52
C ASP A 89 7.81 8.79 8.64
N TYR A 90 7.65 8.02 7.56
CA TYR A 90 8.27 6.72 7.41
C TYR A 90 8.94 6.67 6.05
N ALA A 91 10.18 6.20 6.02
CA ALA A 91 10.96 6.06 4.81
C ALA A 91 11.76 4.76 4.86
N THR A 92 11.88 4.11 3.72
CA THR A 92 12.76 2.97 3.55
C THR A 92 13.64 3.17 2.34
N GLN A 93 14.92 2.81 2.46
CA GLN A 93 15.80 2.69 1.32
C GLN A 93 15.75 1.25 0.83
N ILE A 94 15.44 1.08 -0.44
CA ILE A 94 15.38 -0.21 -1.10
C ILE A 94 16.36 -0.30 -2.26
N THR A 95 16.98 -1.45 -2.40
CA THR A 95 17.68 -1.86 -3.61
C THR A 95 16.73 -2.74 -4.41
N VAL A 96 16.42 -2.35 -5.64
CA VAL A 96 15.60 -3.14 -6.56
C VAL A 96 16.45 -3.59 -7.74
N LEU A 97 16.47 -4.90 -8.00
CA LEU A 97 17.00 -5.46 -9.23
C LEU A 97 15.81 -5.86 -10.09
N LEU A 98 15.52 -5.07 -11.12
CA LEU A 98 14.50 -5.40 -12.10
C LEU A 98 15.15 -6.00 -13.33
N LYS A 99 14.54 -7.05 -13.87
CA LYS A 99 14.91 -7.59 -15.17
C LYS A 99 14.29 -6.74 -16.28
N GLU A 100 15.11 -5.97 -16.99
CA GLU A 100 14.70 -5.20 -18.17
C GLU A 100 15.47 -5.73 -19.39
N ASN A 101 14.76 -6.24 -20.41
CA ASN A 101 15.37 -6.80 -21.64
C ASN A 101 16.48 -7.83 -21.35
N ASP A 102 16.20 -8.79 -20.47
CA ASP A 102 17.14 -9.83 -20.01
C ASP A 102 18.39 -9.35 -19.24
N ILE A 103 18.46 -8.07 -18.87
CA ILE A 103 19.52 -7.51 -18.04
C ILE A 103 18.93 -7.06 -16.71
N TYR A 104 19.50 -7.52 -15.59
CA TYR A 104 19.14 -6.98 -14.28
C TYR A 104 19.75 -5.60 -14.09
N ARG A 105 18.89 -4.59 -13.90
CA ARG A 105 19.32 -3.25 -13.53
C ARG A 105 19.06 -3.03 -12.05
N GLN A 106 20.14 -2.77 -11.33
CA GLN A 106 20.07 -2.37 -9.94
C GLN A 106 19.74 -0.88 -9.84
N ARG A 107 18.82 -0.55 -8.94
CA ARG A 107 18.46 0.81 -8.55
C ARG A 107 18.37 0.87 -7.03
N VAL A 108 18.90 1.94 -6.45
CA VAL A 108 18.79 2.20 -5.02
C VAL A 108 17.89 3.42 -4.88
N GLU A 109 16.74 3.25 -4.28
CA GLU A 109 15.69 4.26 -4.23
C GLU A 109 15.13 4.38 -2.82
N ALA A 110 14.56 5.54 -2.50
CA ALA A 110 13.82 5.75 -1.26
C ALA A 110 12.32 5.65 -1.54
N VAL A 111 11.60 4.88 -0.73
CA VAL A 111 10.14 4.84 -0.69
C VAL A 111 9.69 5.48 0.61
N ARG A 112 8.75 6.43 0.54
CA ARG A 112 8.23 7.13 1.72
C ARG A 112 6.74 6.95 1.83
N ILE A 113 6.21 7.04 3.04
CA ILE A 113 4.75 7.04 3.24
C ILE A 113 4.14 8.22 2.48
N ASN A 114 3.00 7.98 1.81
CA ASN A 114 2.31 8.96 0.95
C ASN A 114 3.10 9.49 -0.27
N ALA A 115 4.33 9.03 -0.51
CA ALA A 115 5.10 9.37 -1.70
C ALA A 115 5.55 8.08 -2.41
N PRO A 116 4.68 7.51 -3.26
CA PRO A 116 4.98 6.26 -3.96
C PRO A 116 6.15 6.40 -4.93
N LEU A 117 6.97 5.35 -5.01
CA LEU A 117 8.03 5.23 -6.00
C LEU A 117 7.49 4.55 -7.26
N TRP A 118 7.77 5.13 -8.43
CA TRP A 118 7.46 4.52 -9.73
C TRP A 118 8.73 4.02 -10.38
N LEU A 119 8.82 2.70 -10.60
CA LEU A 119 10.02 2.07 -11.18
C LEU A 119 9.63 0.86 -12.04
N GLY A 120 10.09 0.81 -13.29
CA GLY A 120 9.85 -0.32 -14.20
C GLY A 120 8.38 -0.62 -14.49
N GLY A 121 7.50 0.40 -14.45
CA GLY A 121 6.05 0.23 -14.59
C GLY A 121 5.34 -0.23 -13.31
N TYR A 122 6.06 -0.41 -12.21
CA TYR A 122 5.51 -0.75 -10.90
C TYR A 122 5.49 0.48 -9.99
N GLN A 123 4.45 0.57 -9.18
CA GLN A 123 4.31 1.51 -8.09
C GLN A 123 4.61 0.78 -6.79
N PHE A 124 5.57 1.30 -6.02
CA PHE A 124 5.95 0.83 -4.70
C PHE A 124 5.41 1.82 -3.67
N MET A 125 4.54 1.34 -2.80
CA MET A 125 3.93 2.14 -1.74
C MET A 125 4.38 1.60 -0.40
N LEU A 126 4.98 2.45 0.44
CA LEU A 126 5.23 2.11 1.83
C LEU A 126 3.92 2.18 2.60
N ASP A 127 3.49 1.04 3.14
CA ASP A 127 2.30 0.94 3.97
C ASP A 127 2.66 1.29 5.42
N SER A 128 3.62 0.56 5.98
CA SER A 128 4.14 0.77 7.33
C SER A 128 5.49 0.06 7.51
N GLY A 129 6.07 0.20 8.70
CA GLY A 129 7.14 -0.68 9.16
C GLY A 129 6.76 -1.29 10.50
N SER A 130 7.29 -2.48 10.74
CA SER A 130 7.04 -3.25 11.94
C SER A 130 8.31 -3.98 12.38
N PHE A 131 8.20 -4.79 13.41
CA PHE A 131 9.25 -5.70 13.84
C PHE A 131 8.78 -7.12 13.68
N SER A 132 9.67 -8.02 13.30
CA SER A 132 9.41 -9.45 13.21
C SER A 132 10.23 -10.15 14.31
N PRO A 133 9.58 -10.69 15.36
CA PRO A 133 10.29 -11.44 16.39
C PRO A 133 10.60 -12.85 15.90
N LYS A 134 11.78 -13.34 16.28
CA LYS A 134 12.16 -14.74 16.15
C LYS A 134 11.88 -15.46 17.45
N TYR A 135 11.01 -16.46 17.41
CA TYR A 135 10.82 -17.38 18.51
C TYR A 135 11.48 -18.72 18.21
N ILE A 136 12.07 -19.32 19.25
CA ILE A 136 12.65 -20.66 19.18
C ILE A 136 12.02 -21.50 20.29
N LEU A 137 11.28 -22.55 19.94
CA LEU A 137 10.77 -23.53 20.88
C LEU A 137 11.70 -24.74 20.89
N LYS A 138 12.08 -25.19 22.08
CA LYS A 138 12.87 -26.41 22.30
C LYS A 138 12.17 -27.36 23.25
N ASP A 139 12.41 -28.65 23.07
CA ASP A 139 12.04 -29.68 24.04
C ASP A 139 13.04 -29.78 25.20
N LYS A 140 12.75 -30.67 26.16
CA LYS A 140 13.57 -30.96 27.34
C LYS A 140 14.97 -31.48 27.00
N ASP A 141 15.12 -32.12 25.84
CA ASP A 141 16.37 -32.71 25.36
C ASP A 141 17.16 -31.70 24.51
N GLY A 142 16.60 -30.50 24.29
CA GLY A 142 17.21 -29.39 23.56
C GLY A 142 16.93 -29.38 22.06
N HIS A 143 16.11 -30.30 21.54
CA HIS A 143 15.72 -30.32 20.13
C HIS A 143 14.82 -29.12 19.80
N VAL A 144 15.09 -28.49 18.67
CA VAL A 144 14.30 -27.35 18.19
C VAL A 144 13.03 -27.85 17.51
N LEU A 145 11.89 -27.55 18.09
CA LEU A 145 10.57 -27.88 17.56
C LEU A 145 10.02 -26.79 16.64
N PHE A 146 10.41 -25.53 16.88
CA PHE A 146 9.94 -24.37 16.12
C PHE A 146 11.03 -23.30 16.13
N SER A 147 11.32 -22.68 14.99
CA SER A 147 12.34 -21.61 14.89
C SER A 147 12.11 -20.76 13.66
N GLN A 148 11.38 -19.65 13.81
CA GLN A 148 11.09 -18.75 12.71
C GLN A 148 10.86 -17.31 13.16
N PHE A 149 11.09 -16.40 12.22
CA PHE A 149 10.64 -15.02 12.30
C PHE A 149 9.14 -14.98 11.99
N LEU A 150 8.38 -14.28 12.83
CA LEU A 150 6.93 -14.16 12.66
C LEU A 150 6.54 -12.82 12.06
N ASP A 151 5.62 -12.86 11.11
CA ASP A 151 4.96 -11.66 10.60
C ASP A 151 3.75 -11.35 11.49
N LEU A 152 3.90 -10.34 12.33
CA LEU A 152 2.92 -9.90 13.32
C LEU A 152 2.69 -8.40 13.11
N SER A 153 1.46 -7.94 13.33
CA SER A 153 1.09 -6.52 13.35
C SER A 153 2.01 -5.74 14.29
N ASN A 154 2.21 -6.28 15.51
CA ASN A 154 3.02 -5.68 16.58
C ASN A 154 2.66 -4.22 16.89
N ALA A 155 1.42 -3.82 16.62
CA ALA A 155 0.90 -2.55 17.12
C ALA A 155 0.87 -2.57 18.65
N THR A 156 1.42 -1.54 19.29
CA THR A 156 1.56 -1.47 20.78
C THR A 156 0.23 -1.49 21.54
N SER A 157 -0.86 -1.16 20.84
CA SER A 157 -2.23 -1.13 21.37
C SER A 157 -3.00 -2.43 21.16
N GLU A 158 -2.48 -3.40 20.41
CA GLU A 158 -3.22 -4.58 19.98
C GLU A 158 -2.55 -5.87 20.47
N GLU A 159 -3.38 -6.88 20.73
CA GLU A 159 -2.93 -8.25 20.96
C GLU A 159 -2.91 -8.95 19.60
N ASP A 160 -1.79 -9.59 19.29
CA ASP A 160 -1.62 -10.44 18.11
C ASP A 160 -1.59 -11.91 18.54
N LYS A 161 -1.60 -12.82 17.58
CA LYS A 161 -1.51 -14.25 17.86
C LYS A 161 -0.80 -15.02 16.76
N PHE A 162 -0.16 -16.11 17.16
CA PHE A 162 0.41 -17.08 16.24
C PHE A 162 0.25 -18.50 16.79
N GLU A 163 0.37 -19.47 15.89
CA GLU A 163 0.29 -20.89 16.25
C GLU A 163 1.67 -21.54 16.22
N ILE A 164 1.85 -22.54 17.09
CA ILE A 164 2.97 -23.48 17.04
C ILE A 164 2.35 -24.88 16.85
N PRO A 165 2.11 -25.30 15.59
CA PRO A 165 1.42 -26.54 15.29
C PRO A 165 2.11 -27.78 15.88
N GLU A 166 3.45 -27.80 15.89
CA GLU A 166 4.26 -28.91 16.38
C GLU A 166 4.04 -29.19 17.88
N ALA A 167 3.61 -28.16 18.62
CA ALA A 167 3.31 -28.25 20.04
C ALA A 167 1.81 -28.16 20.35
N GLY A 168 0.95 -28.01 19.34
CA GLY A 168 -0.49 -27.83 19.52
C GLY A 168 -0.87 -26.56 20.30
N MET A 169 -0.08 -25.50 20.19
CA MET A 169 -0.21 -24.27 20.99
C MET A 169 -0.68 -23.08 20.16
N GLU A 170 -1.44 -22.20 20.80
CA GLU A 170 -1.72 -20.85 20.32
C GLU A 170 -1.09 -19.86 21.31
N VAL A 171 -0.34 -18.90 20.78
CA VAL A 171 0.37 -17.89 21.56
C VAL A 171 -0.22 -16.53 21.22
N TYR A 172 -0.81 -15.90 22.23
CA TYR A 172 -1.23 -14.51 22.16
C TYR A 172 -0.10 -13.63 22.63
N THR A 173 0.12 -12.53 21.94
CA THR A 173 1.30 -11.70 22.14
C THR A 173 0.97 -10.22 22.09
N ARG A 174 1.65 -9.44 22.94
CA ARG A 174 1.56 -7.99 22.94
C ARG A 174 2.96 -7.39 22.95
N PHE A 175 3.23 -6.53 21.98
CA PHE A 175 4.55 -5.93 21.81
C PHE A 175 4.76 -4.69 22.68
N PHE A 176 5.92 -4.63 23.34
CA PHE A 176 6.39 -3.48 24.13
C PHE A 176 7.79 -3.07 23.62
N PRO A 177 7.90 -2.10 22.71
CA PRO A 177 9.20 -1.71 22.12
C PRO A 177 10.19 -1.13 23.14
N ASP A 178 9.71 -0.40 24.15
CA ASP A 178 10.52 0.12 25.25
C ASP A 178 9.82 -0.18 26.58
N MET A 179 9.89 -1.45 26.98
CA MET A 179 9.09 -1.96 28.09
C MET A 179 9.43 -1.28 29.40
N TYR A 180 8.38 -0.88 30.12
CA TYR A 180 8.44 -0.54 31.54
C TYR A 180 7.38 -1.29 32.33
N LYS A 181 7.63 -1.43 33.62
CA LYS A 181 6.70 -1.97 34.60
C LYS A 181 6.53 -0.98 35.73
N GLU A 182 5.29 -0.62 36.03
CA GLU A 182 4.92 0.22 37.17
C GLU A 182 3.83 -0.49 37.97
N GLY A 183 4.20 -1.00 39.15
CA GLY A 183 3.35 -1.93 39.90
C GLY A 183 3.01 -3.18 39.07
N ASN A 184 1.72 -3.36 38.77
CA ASN A 184 1.20 -4.47 37.98
C ASN A 184 0.95 -4.12 36.50
N LEU A 185 1.22 -2.88 36.08
CA LEU A 185 0.99 -2.42 34.72
C LEU A 185 2.27 -2.52 33.90
N TYR A 186 2.15 -3.12 32.71
CA TYR A 186 3.17 -3.11 31.67
C TYR A 186 2.80 -2.08 30.61
N GLY A 187 3.79 -1.35 30.11
CA GLY A 187 3.60 -0.39 29.04
C GLY A 187 4.89 -0.19 28.23
N SER A 188 4.81 0.69 27.23
CA SER A 188 5.97 1.11 26.45
C SER A 188 6.24 2.60 26.66
N ARG A 189 7.48 2.98 26.95
CA ARG A 189 7.87 4.40 27.13
C ARG A 189 8.01 5.13 25.79
N SER A 190 8.33 4.39 24.74
CA SER A 190 8.68 4.91 23.43
C SER A 190 8.26 3.91 22.35
N PRO A 191 8.00 4.35 21.10
CA PRO A 191 7.77 3.46 19.97
C PRO A 191 9.06 2.83 19.43
N TYR A 192 10.24 3.36 19.79
CA TYR A 192 11.52 2.79 19.37
C TYR A 192 11.85 1.52 20.19
N PRO A 193 12.40 0.47 19.56
CA PRO A 193 12.70 -0.82 20.20
C PRO A 193 13.95 -0.77 21.10
N LYS A 194 13.96 0.10 22.12
CA LYS A 194 15.11 0.29 23.04
C LYS A 194 15.25 -0.84 24.05
N ASN A 195 14.12 -1.36 24.52
CA ASN A 195 14.03 -2.46 25.48
C ASN A 195 12.85 -3.36 25.08
N PRO A 196 12.95 -4.05 23.93
CA PRO A 196 11.82 -4.76 23.36
C PRO A 196 11.47 -5.99 24.20
N ALA A 197 10.19 -6.14 24.49
CA ALA A 197 9.63 -7.30 25.17
C ALA A 197 8.27 -7.66 24.59
N PHE A 198 7.88 -8.92 24.78
CA PHE A 198 6.55 -9.39 24.42
C PHE A 198 5.86 -9.95 25.64
N GLY A 199 4.65 -9.45 25.94
CA GLY A 199 3.75 -10.13 26.86
C GLY A 199 3.13 -11.31 26.14
N LEU A 200 3.34 -12.53 26.62
CA LEU A 200 2.79 -13.75 26.02
C LEU A 200 1.75 -14.39 26.94
N ARG A 201 0.74 -14.97 26.31
CA ARG A 201 -0.20 -15.90 26.92
C ARG A 201 -0.30 -17.12 26.01
N ILE A 202 0.18 -18.25 26.50
CA ILE A 202 0.27 -19.52 25.77
C ILE A 202 -0.88 -20.41 26.23
N ILE A 203 -1.66 -20.92 25.29
CA ILE A 203 -2.79 -21.82 25.54
C ILE A 203 -2.72 -23.04 24.62
N TYR A 204 -3.41 -24.11 25.00
CA TYR A 204 -3.63 -25.23 24.08
C TYR A 204 -4.64 -24.85 23.01
N LYS A 205 -4.35 -25.18 21.76
CA LYS A 205 -5.25 -24.89 20.62
C LYS A 205 -6.62 -25.55 20.79
N ASP A 206 -6.64 -26.79 21.28
CA ASP A 206 -7.88 -27.57 21.48
C ASP A 206 -8.59 -27.23 22.80
N ASN A 207 -7.97 -26.45 23.69
CA ASN A 207 -8.57 -26.02 24.95
C ASN A 207 -8.14 -24.60 25.32
N PRO A 208 -8.81 -23.58 24.76
CA PRO A 208 -8.38 -22.19 24.91
C PRO A 208 -8.54 -21.61 26.33
N PHE A 209 -9.23 -22.32 27.21
CA PHE A 209 -9.41 -21.93 28.61
C PHE A 209 -8.27 -22.42 29.52
N LYS A 210 -7.42 -23.34 29.03
CA LYS A 210 -6.27 -23.84 29.78
C LYS A 210 -5.02 -23.04 29.40
N GLU A 211 -4.63 -22.13 30.30
CA GLU A 211 -3.38 -21.38 30.21
C GLU A 211 -2.19 -22.28 30.57
N ILE A 212 -1.21 -22.36 29.66
CA ILE A 212 0.05 -23.09 29.85
C ILE A 212 1.06 -22.18 30.54
N TRP A 213 1.17 -20.95 30.05
CA TRP A 213 2.12 -19.97 30.54
C TRP A 213 1.63 -18.55 30.25
N LYS A 214 1.93 -17.63 31.15
CA LYS A 214 1.69 -16.20 30.96
C LYS A 214 2.78 -15.38 31.63
N GLY A 215 3.27 -14.39 30.90
CA GLY A 215 4.34 -13.55 31.39
C GLY A 215 4.84 -12.59 30.32
N VAL A 216 5.98 -11.96 30.61
CA VAL A 216 6.66 -11.07 29.66
C VAL A 216 8.02 -11.66 29.38
N LEU A 217 8.40 -11.66 28.10
CA LEU A 217 9.66 -12.20 27.61
C LEU A 217 10.45 -11.10 26.91
N LYS A 218 11.64 -10.78 27.42
CA LYS A 218 12.58 -9.88 26.74
C LYS A 218 13.45 -10.63 25.74
N LYS A 219 14.11 -9.90 24.85
CA LYS A 219 15.04 -10.49 23.89
C LYS A 219 16.15 -11.27 24.62
N GLY A 220 16.31 -12.55 24.25
CA GLY A 220 17.24 -13.51 24.85
C GLY A 220 16.70 -14.26 26.07
N GLU A 221 15.54 -13.88 26.61
CA GLU A 221 14.91 -14.59 27.72
C GLU A 221 14.14 -15.82 27.23
N LYS A 222 13.95 -16.78 28.14
CA LYS A 222 13.25 -18.04 27.91
C LYS A 222 12.09 -18.20 28.88
N ALA A 223 10.96 -18.65 28.36
CA ALA A 223 9.83 -19.14 29.12
C ALA A 223 9.91 -20.67 29.18
N GLU A 224 10.01 -21.23 30.37
CA GLU A 224 10.01 -22.68 30.59
C GLU A 224 8.64 -23.13 31.11
N PHE A 225 8.08 -24.15 30.47
CA PHE A 225 6.78 -24.72 30.85
C PHE A 225 6.67 -26.15 30.32
N GLU A 226 6.14 -27.06 31.13
CA GLU A 226 5.84 -28.45 30.73
C GLU A 226 7.00 -29.20 30.02
N GLY A 227 8.26 -28.88 30.39
CA GLY A 227 9.45 -29.47 29.76
C GLY A 227 9.80 -28.90 28.39
N LEU A 228 9.17 -27.79 27.99
CA LEU A 228 9.49 -27.00 26.80
C LEU A 228 10.14 -25.66 27.21
N SER A 229 10.89 -25.08 26.28
CA SER A 229 11.50 -23.76 26.44
C SER A 229 11.24 -22.89 25.21
N LEU A 230 10.49 -21.80 25.37
CA LEU A 230 10.24 -20.81 24.33
C LEU A 230 11.13 -19.59 24.54
N GLU A 231 11.99 -19.30 23.57
CA GLU A 231 12.94 -18.19 23.59
C GLU A 231 12.51 -17.09 22.62
N PHE A 232 12.52 -15.82 23.06
CA PHE A 232 12.48 -14.67 22.15
C PHE A 232 13.91 -14.35 21.72
N ALA A 233 14.37 -15.04 20.67
CA ALA A 233 15.79 -15.07 20.31
C ALA A 233 16.27 -13.78 19.63
N ASP A 234 15.46 -13.20 18.74
CA ASP A 234 15.88 -12.04 17.95
C ASP A 234 14.70 -11.19 17.51
N LEU A 235 14.97 -9.95 17.09
CA LEU A 235 13.99 -8.99 16.59
C LEU A 235 14.54 -8.35 15.31
N GLN A 236 13.83 -8.51 14.20
CA GLN A 236 14.24 -7.97 12.91
C GLN A 236 13.31 -6.82 12.49
N GLN A 237 13.88 -5.69 12.06
CA GLN A 237 13.09 -4.63 11.43
C GLN A 237 12.57 -5.08 10.07
N VAL A 238 11.29 -4.83 9.80
CA VAL A 238 10.65 -5.10 8.51
C VAL A 238 9.95 -3.85 7.98
N ALA A 239 9.84 -3.72 6.66
CA ALA A 239 8.93 -2.78 6.01
C ALA A 239 7.86 -3.53 5.23
N ILE A 240 6.64 -3.02 5.28
CA ILE A 240 5.49 -3.55 4.53
C ILE A 240 5.32 -2.66 3.30
N LEU A 241 5.62 -3.23 2.13
CA LEU A 241 5.46 -2.56 0.85
C LEU A 241 4.27 -3.15 0.08
N GLN A 242 3.50 -2.29 -0.54
CA GLN A 242 2.56 -2.69 -1.59
C GLN A 242 3.20 -2.47 -2.95
N VAL A 243 3.21 -3.51 -3.77
CA VAL A 243 3.72 -3.48 -5.14
C VAL A 243 2.52 -3.60 -6.09
N LEU A 244 2.36 -2.59 -6.94
CA LEU A 244 1.20 -2.42 -7.82
C LEU A 244 1.67 -2.22 -9.26
N ASN A 245 1.03 -2.89 -10.21
CA ASN A 245 1.06 -2.52 -11.62
C ASN A 245 -0.38 -2.45 -12.11
N ASP A 246 -0.83 -1.24 -12.44
CA ASP A 246 -2.19 -0.98 -12.92
C ASP A 246 -2.16 -0.25 -14.28
N PRO A 247 -2.18 -0.99 -15.39
CA PRO A 247 -2.23 -0.37 -16.72
C PRO A 247 -3.60 0.27 -17.02
N THR A 248 -4.66 -0.05 -16.28
CA THR A 248 -6.01 0.51 -16.52
C THR A 248 -6.11 1.98 -16.15
N TYR A 249 -5.19 2.47 -15.31
CA TYR A 249 -5.09 3.86 -14.91
C TYR A 249 -5.10 4.82 -16.12
N TRP A 250 -4.36 4.49 -17.18
CA TRP A 250 -4.32 5.31 -18.40
C TRP A 250 -5.67 5.38 -19.12
N GLY A 251 -6.42 4.29 -19.14
CA GLY A 251 -7.78 4.27 -19.69
C GLY A 251 -8.72 5.16 -18.87
N ILE A 252 -8.68 5.04 -17.54
CA ILE A 252 -9.49 5.87 -16.64
C ILE A 252 -9.14 7.36 -16.82
N PHE A 253 -7.86 7.71 -16.84
CA PHE A 253 -7.40 9.09 -17.03
C PHE A 253 -7.84 9.65 -18.39
N THR A 254 -7.68 8.87 -19.45
CA THR A 254 -8.14 9.26 -20.80
C THR A 254 -9.65 9.48 -20.84
N GLY A 255 -10.43 8.59 -20.21
CA GLY A 255 -11.87 8.75 -20.09
C GLY A 255 -12.28 10.03 -19.35
N TRP A 256 -11.55 10.39 -18.29
CA TRP A 256 -11.76 11.67 -17.59
C TRP A 256 -11.47 12.89 -18.47
N LEU A 257 -10.38 12.87 -19.26
CA LEU A 257 -10.08 13.94 -20.20
C LEU A 257 -11.17 14.09 -21.26
N LEU A 258 -11.71 12.99 -21.77
CA LEU A 258 -12.82 12.99 -22.73
C LEU A 258 -14.10 13.54 -22.09
N ILE A 259 -14.41 13.16 -20.86
CA ILE A 259 -15.55 13.72 -20.10
C ILE A 259 -15.40 15.23 -19.96
N ALA A 260 -14.26 15.70 -19.47
CA ALA A 260 -14.00 17.13 -19.27
C ALA A 260 -14.06 17.90 -20.58
N GLY A 261 -13.42 17.40 -21.63
CA GLY A 261 -13.44 18.00 -22.98
C GLY A 261 -14.85 18.02 -23.58
N GLY A 262 -15.60 16.93 -23.46
CA GLY A 262 -16.99 16.84 -23.92
C GLY A 262 -17.91 17.83 -23.21
N LEU A 263 -17.76 17.98 -21.89
CA LEU A 263 -18.48 18.99 -21.11
C LEU A 263 -18.08 20.42 -21.50
N MET A 264 -16.80 20.69 -21.69
CA MET A 264 -16.34 21.99 -22.18
C MET A 264 -16.98 22.32 -23.52
N VAL A 265 -16.89 21.42 -24.52
CA VAL A 265 -17.49 21.64 -25.85
C VAL A 265 -19.01 21.85 -25.77
N ARG A 266 -19.69 21.11 -24.88
CA ARG A 266 -21.14 21.21 -24.69
C ARG A 266 -21.58 22.54 -24.07
N TYR A 267 -20.83 23.06 -23.09
CA TYR A 267 -21.24 24.19 -22.26
C TYR A 267 -20.44 25.48 -22.49
N LEU A 268 -19.41 25.47 -23.33
CA LEU A 268 -18.66 26.67 -23.71
C LEU A 268 -19.64 27.73 -24.26
N PRO A 269 -19.66 28.95 -23.68
CA PRO A 269 -20.58 30.01 -24.06
C PRO A 269 -20.16 30.71 -25.37
N LEU A 270 -19.60 29.96 -26.33
CA LEU A 270 -19.26 30.42 -27.67
C LEU A 270 -20.48 31.11 -28.34
N GLU A 271 -21.69 30.66 -28.01
CA GLU A 271 -22.94 31.23 -28.51
C GLU A 271 -23.21 32.67 -28.05
N LYS A 272 -22.84 33.05 -26.82
CA LYS A 272 -23.11 34.41 -26.30
C LYS A 272 -22.17 35.42 -26.93
N ALA A 273 -20.87 35.11 -27.02
CA ALA A 273 -19.86 35.97 -27.61
C ALA A 273 -20.07 36.18 -29.13
N LEU A 274 -20.46 35.13 -29.87
CA LEU A 274 -20.74 35.24 -31.31
C LEU A 274 -22.07 35.93 -31.62
N ARG A 275 -23.13 35.69 -30.84
CA ARG A 275 -24.41 36.43 -31.01
C ARG A 275 -24.24 37.91 -30.75
N TRP A 276 -23.46 38.28 -29.73
CA TRP A 276 -23.12 39.67 -29.44
C TRP A 276 -22.45 40.33 -30.65
N LYS A 277 -21.38 39.73 -31.20
CA LYS A 277 -20.69 40.25 -32.40
C LYS A 277 -21.58 40.33 -33.64
N VAL A 278 -22.42 39.32 -33.89
CA VAL A 278 -23.32 39.33 -35.05
C VAL A 278 -24.38 40.42 -34.92
N ASN A 279 -24.95 40.60 -33.73
CA ASN A 279 -25.93 41.65 -33.47
C ASN A 279 -25.31 43.05 -33.52
N GLU A 280 -24.07 43.21 -33.06
CA GLU A 280 -23.29 44.44 -33.16
C GLU A 280 -23.07 44.84 -34.62
N VAL A 281 -22.56 43.93 -35.45
CA VAL A 281 -22.35 44.16 -36.90
C VAL A 281 -23.67 44.45 -37.62
N ALA A 282 -24.75 43.75 -37.27
CA ALA A 282 -26.07 44.00 -37.84
C ALA A 282 -26.63 45.37 -37.45
N ALA A 283 -26.43 45.79 -36.19
CA ALA A 283 -26.83 47.11 -35.70
C ALA A 283 -26.04 48.23 -36.38
N GLU A 284 -24.72 48.09 -36.53
CA GLU A 284 -23.89 49.05 -37.26
C GLU A 284 -24.34 49.21 -38.72
N LYS A 285 -24.67 48.10 -39.39
CA LYS A 285 -25.16 48.12 -40.76
C LYS A 285 -26.51 48.85 -40.88
N TYR A 286 -27.45 48.55 -39.97
CA TYR A 286 -28.75 49.20 -39.92
C TYR A 286 -28.63 50.72 -39.70
N MET A 287 -27.76 51.15 -38.78
CA MET A 287 -27.54 52.57 -38.51
C MET A 287 -26.90 53.30 -39.72
N ARG A 288 -26.01 52.64 -40.46
CA ARG A 288 -25.43 53.18 -41.69
C ARG A 288 -26.43 53.32 -42.84
N GLU A 289 -27.37 52.38 -42.97
CA GLU A 289 -28.42 52.46 -44.00
C GLU A 289 -29.40 53.60 -43.66
N LYS A 290 -29.87 53.69 -42.42
CA LYS A 290 -30.79 54.75 -41.98
C LYS A 290 -30.19 56.15 -42.06
N ALA A 291 -28.88 56.30 -41.90
CA ALA A 291 -28.17 57.57 -42.04
C ALA A 291 -28.02 58.04 -43.50
N LYS A 292 -28.29 57.18 -44.49
CA LYS A 292 -28.30 57.57 -45.92
C LYS A 292 -29.66 58.09 -46.39
N ASP A 293 -30.72 57.82 -45.62
CA ASP A 293 -32.09 58.24 -45.91
C ASP A 293 -32.45 59.60 -45.25
N LEU A 294 -31.46 60.25 -44.61
CA LEU A 294 -31.52 61.59 -44.00
C LEU A 294 -30.62 62.55 -44.80
#